data_AF-A0A519KZS3-F1
#
_entry.id   AF-A0A519KZS3-F1
#
_cell.length_a   1.000
_cell.length_b   1.000
_cell.length_c   1.000
_cell.angle_alpha   90.00
_cell.angle_beta   90.00
_cell.angle_gamma   90.00
#
_symmetry.space_group_name_H-M   'P 1'
#
loop_
_entity.id
_entity.type
_entity.pdbx_description
1 polymer ?
#
loop_
_entity_poly.entity_id
_entity_poly.type
_entity_poly.pdbx_seq_one_letter_code
_entity_poly.pdbx_strand_id
1 'polypeptide(L)'
;IWALALTLEFLGPISTFWVPGLGNGSTRDWDVEGAHIAERVGLFVIICLGESIIITGATFAELAWTPTTVGAFISAFLGTIAMWWLFFSAKHEAASEVIAGAGNAGALARAAYTYAPIPVVAGIVVTAVGDEMVLVHPAGHIGAAAGWVLLGGPALFLAGTAVAAFAVWGSWPRSRIVGLAALGGLAVFSPLLTPLLLAAGSTGVLMAVGAWETLVPSREQAG
;
A
#
# COMPACT_ATOMS: atom_id res chain seq x y z
N ILE A 1 21.30 11.02 -9.30
CA ILE A 1 22.12 10.06 -8.52
C ILE A 1 21.21 9.03 -7.85
N TRP A 2 20.26 9.42 -6.99
CA TRP A 2 19.32 8.49 -6.34
C TRP A 2 18.41 7.69 -7.28
N ALA A 3 17.80 8.33 -8.27
CA ALA A 3 16.97 7.60 -9.25
C ALA A 3 17.77 6.56 -10.05
N LEU A 4 19.04 6.86 -10.37
CA LEU A 4 19.94 5.95 -11.07
C LEU A 4 20.35 4.77 -10.17
N ALA A 5 20.64 5.04 -8.89
CA ALA A 5 20.95 4.02 -7.90
C ALA A 5 19.77 3.05 -7.70
N LEU A 6 18.56 3.59 -7.50
CA LEU A 6 17.32 2.80 -7.45
C LEU A 6 17.17 1.95 -8.71
N THR A 7 17.33 2.56 -9.89
CA THR A 7 17.19 1.85 -11.17
C THR A 7 18.16 0.66 -11.28
N LEU A 8 19.42 0.83 -10.86
CA LEU A 8 20.42 -0.24 -10.85
C LEU A 8 20.09 -1.33 -9.84
N GLU A 9 19.59 -0.94 -8.66
CA GLU A 9 19.18 -1.86 -7.60
C GLU A 9 17.93 -2.67 -7.99
N PHE A 10 17.04 -2.10 -8.83
CA PHE A 10 15.92 -2.82 -9.44
C PHE A 10 16.35 -3.74 -10.59
N LEU A 11 17.31 -3.32 -11.42
CA LEU A 11 17.76 -4.11 -12.57
C LEU A 11 18.59 -5.35 -12.18
N GLY A 12 19.32 -5.29 -11.07
CA GLY A 12 20.16 -6.39 -10.59
C GLY A 12 19.39 -7.70 -10.36
N PRO A 13 18.34 -7.71 -9.52
CA PRO A 13 17.57 -8.93 -9.28
C PRO A 13 16.57 -9.26 -10.40
N ILE A 14 16.11 -8.28 -11.21
CA ILE A 14 15.32 -8.55 -12.44
C ILE A 14 16.16 -9.30 -13.49
N SER A 15 17.44 -8.98 -13.59
CA SER A 15 18.38 -9.70 -14.45
C SER A 15 18.90 -11.00 -13.83
N THR A 16 18.29 -11.50 -12.74
CA THR A 16 18.75 -12.69 -12.00
C THR A 16 20.21 -12.60 -11.55
N PHE A 17 20.67 -11.39 -11.24
CA PHE A 17 22.09 -11.10 -10.98
C PHE A 17 22.99 -11.65 -12.09
N TRP A 18 22.62 -11.39 -13.35
CA TRP A 18 23.44 -11.80 -14.47
C TRP A 18 24.78 -11.07 -14.39
N VAL A 19 25.84 -11.83 -14.13
CA VAL A 19 27.20 -11.30 -14.11
C VAL A 19 27.86 -11.69 -15.43
N PRO A 20 28.40 -10.72 -16.20
CA PRO A 20 29.12 -11.03 -17.42
C PRO A 20 30.25 -12.03 -17.13
N GLY A 21 30.16 -13.24 -17.69
CA GLY A 21 31.14 -14.31 -17.52
C GLY A 21 30.80 -15.42 -16.51
N LEU A 22 29.84 -15.22 -15.59
CA LEU A 22 29.45 -16.23 -14.58
C LEU A 22 28.02 -16.78 -14.76
N GLY A 23 27.20 -16.17 -15.64
CA GLY A 23 25.82 -16.62 -15.90
C GLY A 23 24.78 -16.01 -14.96
N ASN A 24 23.57 -16.58 -14.94
CA ASN A 24 22.47 -16.17 -14.07
C ASN A 24 22.48 -16.96 -12.75
N GLY A 25 22.10 -16.32 -11.64
CA GLY A 25 21.83 -17.04 -10.39
C GLY A 25 20.56 -17.89 -10.52
N SER A 26 20.63 -19.16 -10.17
CA SER A 26 19.47 -20.04 -10.08
C SER A 26 18.61 -19.66 -8.88
N THR A 27 17.37 -19.23 -9.12
CA THR A 27 16.36 -19.00 -8.07
C THR A 27 15.94 -20.27 -7.32
N ARG A 28 16.32 -21.44 -7.82
CA ARG A 28 15.95 -22.74 -7.24
C ARG A 28 16.82 -23.13 -6.05
N ASP A 29 17.96 -22.48 -5.85
CA ASP A 29 18.90 -22.79 -4.75
C ASP A 29 18.70 -21.89 -3.52
N TRP A 30 17.68 -21.02 -3.55
CA TRP A 30 17.41 -20.09 -2.47
C TRP A 30 16.43 -20.73 -1.50
N ASP A 31 16.96 -21.33 -0.44
CA ASP A 31 16.22 -21.70 0.76
C ASP A 31 15.86 -20.42 1.50
N VAL A 32 14.83 -19.72 1.01
CA VAL A 32 14.35 -18.48 1.62
C VAL A 32 13.39 -18.88 2.73
N GLU A 33 13.76 -18.60 3.98
CA GLU A 33 12.81 -18.56 5.09
C GLU A 33 11.84 -17.38 4.87
N GLY A 34 10.86 -17.59 3.97
CA GLY A 34 9.90 -16.56 3.55
C GLY A 34 9.13 -15.96 4.72
N ALA A 35 8.92 -16.75 5.78
CA ALA A 35 8.31 -16.32 7.03
C ALA A 35 9.13 -15.21 7.74
N HIS A 36 10.46 -15.31 7.80
CA HIS A 36 11.28 -14.28 8.45
C HIS A 36 11.36 -12.98 7.65
N ILE A 37 11.34 -13.06 6.31
CA ILE A 37 11.27 -11.85 5.48
C ILE A 37 9.89 -11.22 5.60
N ALA A 38 8.81 -12.01 5.59
CA ALA A 38 7.45 -11.53 5.81
C ALA A 38 7.31 -10.80 7.14
N GLU A 39 7.87 -11.36 8.22
CA GLU A 39 7.90 -10.75 9.55
C GLU A 39 8.59 -9.37 9.50
N ARG A 40 9.80 -9.29 8.92
CA ARG A 40 10.55 -8.03 8.82
C ARG A 40 9.84 -6.98 7.97
N VAL A 41 9.24 -7.39 6.86
CA VAL A 41 8.45 -6.51 6.00
C VAL A 41 7.22 -5.99 6.76
N GLY A 42 6.54 -6.86 7.50
CA GLY A 42 5.42 -6.47 8.36
C GLY A 42 5.84 -5.45 9.41
N LEU A 43 6.92 -5.71 10.15
CA LEU A 43 7.46 -4.78 11.14
C LEU A 43 7.81 -3.42 10.52
N PHE A 44 8.40 -3.41 9.33
CA PHE A 44 8.70 -2.16 8.61
C PHE A 44 7.44 -1.39 8.25
N VAL A 45 6.40 -2.05 7.74
CA VAL A 45 5.11 -1.43 7.44
C VAL A 45 4.45 -0.86 8.70
N ILE A 46 4.52 -1.57 9.84
CA ILE A 46 4.02 -1.06 11.13
C ILE A 46 4.74 0.24 11.52
N ILE A 47 6.08 0.29 11.36
CA ILE A 47 6.85 1.50 11.64
C ILE A 47 6.41 2.66 10.75
N CYS A 48 6.27 2.44 9.44
CA CYS A 48 5.82 3.49 8.52
C CYS A 48 4.41 4.02 8.86
N LEU A 49 3.48 3.13 9.21
CA LEU A 49 2.13 3.51 9.62
C LEU A 49 2.15 4.26 10.96
N GLY A 50 2.98 3.81 11.91
CA GLY A 50 3.15 4.46 13.21
C GLY A 50 3.74 5.87 13.07
N GLU A 51 4.77 6.03 12.25
CA GLU A 51 5.39 7.32 11.95
C GLU A 51 4.39 8.28 11.29
N SER A 52 3.59 7.78 10.33
CA SER A 52 2.51 8.56 9.70
C SER A 52 1.52 9.11 10.73
N ILE A 53 1.05 8.27 11.67
CA ILE A 53 0.12 8.70 12.74
C ILE A 53 0.76 9.70 13.68
N ILE A 54 2.03 9.50 14.06
CA ILE A 54 2.74 10.41 14.96
C ILE A 54 2.88 11.80 14.32
N ILE A 55 3.30 11.86 13.05
CA ILE A 55 3.42 13.12 12.30
C ILE A 55 2.06 13.80 12.18
N THR A 56 1.05 13.06 11.71
CA THR A 56 -0.33 13.57 11.56
C THR A 56 -0.88 14.09 12.89
N GLY A 57 -0.64 13.37 13.99
CA GLY A 57 -1.06 13.74 15.34
C GLY A 57 -0.32 14.97 15.89
N ALA A 58 0.98 15.08 15.63
CA ALA A 58 1.77 16.25 15.99
C ALA A 58 1.24 17.51 15.27
N THR A 59 1.02 17.43 13.96
CA THR A 59 0.43 18.53 13.18
C THR A 59 -0.96 18.89 13.69
N PHE A 60 -1.80 17.91 13.99
CA PHE A 60 -3.13 18.17 14.56
C PHE A 60 -3.07 18.87 15.93
N ALA A 61 -2.10 18.53 16.78
CA ALA A 61 -1.95 19.12 18.11
C ALA A 61 -1.59 20.61 18.07
N GLU A 62 -0.94 21.08 17.00
CA GLU A 62 -0.58 22.50 16.79
C GLU A 62 -1.72 23.32 16.18
N LEU A 63 -2.74 22.67 15.62
CA LEU A 63 -3.86 23.32 14.94
C LEU A 63 -5.01 23.66 15.91
N ALA A 64 -5.83 24.63 15.52
CA ALA A 64 -7.08 24.92 16.23
C ALA A 64 -8.08 23.76 16.08
N TRP A 65 -8.68 23.34 17.20
CA TRP A 65 -9.65 22.23 17.23
C TRP A 65 -11.02 22.69 16.74
N THR A 66 -11.19 22.62 15.43
CA THR A 66 -12.44 22.92 14.74
C THR A 66 -13.08 21.60 14.27
N PRO A 67 -14.40 21.55 14.04
CA PRO A 67 -15.04 20.35 13.49
C PRO A 67 -14.39 19.86 12.18
N THR A 68 -13.89 20.79 11.36
CA THR A 68 -13.19 20.48 10.10
C THR A 68 -11.82 19.86 10.31
N THR A 69 -11.01 20.38 11.23
CA THR A 69 -9.67 19.82 11.52
C THR A 69 -9.78 18.48 12.25
N VAL A 70 -10.76 18.34 13.15
CA VAL A 70 -11.08 17.06 13.80
C VAL A 70 -11.55 16.02 12.77
N GLY A 71 -12.41 16.42 11.82
CA GLY A 71 -12.85 15.54 10.74
C GLY A 71 -11.70 15.07 9.84
N ALA A 72 -10.78 15.99 9.49
CA ALA A 72 -9.57 15.66 8.73
C ALA A 72 -8.69 14.66 9.48
N PHE A 73 -8.44 14.90 10.76
CA PHE A 73 -7.66 14.00 11.60
C PHE A 73 -8.29 12.61 11.72
N ILE A 74 -9.60 12.53 11.96
CA ILE A 74 -10.32 11.25 12.01
C ILE A 74 -10.21 10.51 10.67
N SER A 75 -10.33 11.22 9.55
CA SER A 75 -10.19 10.64 8.21
C SER A 75 -8.79 10.04 8.00
N ALA A 76 -7.73 10.78 8.35
CA ALA A 76 -6.35 10.33 8.23
C ALA A 76 -6.05 9.12 9.14
N PHE A 77 -6.54 9.18 10.38
CA PHE A 77 -6.39 8.09 11.36
C PHE A 77 -7.09 6.81 10.89
N LEU A 78 -8.34 6.92 10.44
CA LEU A 78 -9.08 5.79 9.88
C LEU A 78 -8.45 5.28 8.58
N GLY A 79 -7.90 6.18 7.74
CA GLY A 79 -7.16 5.81 6.54
C GLY A 79 -5.95 4.94 6.87
N THR A 80 -5.18 5.32 7.89
CA THR A 80 -4.03 4.54 8.36
C THR A 80 -4.46 3.18 8.93
N ILE A 81 -5.54 3.13 9.70
CA ILE A 81 -6.13 1.87 10.19
C ILE A 81 -6.56 0.98 9.01
N ALA A 82 -7.20 1.56 7.99
CA ALA A 82 -7.62 0.82 6.80
C ALA A 82 -6.43 0.21 6.06
N MET A 83 -5.33 0.97 5.91
CA MET A 83 -4.08 0.48 5.31
C MET A 83 -3.48 -0.64 6.14
N TRP A 84 -3.39 -0.48 7.46
CA TRP A 84 -2.94 -1.54 8.36
C TRP A 84 -3.78 -2.81 8.18
N TRP A 85 -5.11 -2.66 8.21
CA TRP A 85 -6.06 -3.77 8.09
C TRP A 85 -5.93 -4.51 6.75
N LEU A 86 -5.83 -3.76 5.65
CA LEU A 86 -5.67 -4.33 4.31
C LEU A 86 -4.33 -5.07 4.15
N PHE A 87 -3.27 -4.54 4.75
CA PHE A 87 -1.94 -5.15 4.70
C PHE A 87 -1.87 -6.44 5.53
N PHE A 88 -2.29 -6.39 6.80
CA PHE A 88 -2.22 -7.50 7.76
C PHE A 88 -3.44 -8.44 7.76
N SER A 89 -4.36 -8.27 6.81
CA SER A 89 -5.44 -9.22 6.61
C SER A 89 -4.92 -10.66 6.53
N ALA A 90 -5.72 -11.64 6.96
CA ALA A 90 -5.36 -13.07 7.16
C ALA A 90 -4.63 -13.75 5.97
N LYS A 91 -4.63 -13.10 4.82
CA LYS A 91 -3.91 -13.45 3.60
C LYS A 91 -2.37 -13.40 3.74
N HIS A 92 -1.80 -12.63 4.68
CA HIS A 92 -0.34 -12.57 4.86
C HIS A 92 0.23 -13.86 5.47
N GLU A 93 -0.45 -14.43 6.47
CA GLU A 93 -0.06 -15.72 7.06
C GLU A 93 -0.16 -16.85 6.03
N ALA A 94 -1.29 -16.90 5.30
CA ALA A 94 -1.54 -17.87 4.24
C ALA A 94 -0.56 -17.73 3.05
N ALA A 95 -0.09 -16.51 2.75
CA ALA A 95 0.91 -16.30 1.70
C ALA A 95 2.24 -16.98 2.04
N SER A 96 2.66 -16.98 3.30
CA SER A 96 3.88 -17.67 3.75
C SER A 96 3.81 -19.18 3.49
N GLU A 97 2.67 -19.80 3.82
CA GLU A 97 2.44 -21.23 3.62
C GLU A 97 2.38 -21.62 2.12
N VAL A 98 1.68 -20.81 1.30
CA VAL A 98 1.61 -21.02 -0.16
C VAL A 98 2.99 -20.88 -0.82
N ILE A 99 3.79 -19.90 -0.40
CA ILE A 99 5.14 -19.69 -0.94
C ILE A 99 6.04 -20.88 -0.59
N ALA A 100 5.95 -21.42 0.64
CA ALA A 100 6.74 -22.57 1.07
C ALA A 100 6.42 -23.85 0.28
N GLY A 101 5.16 -24.03 -0.16
CA GLY A 101 4.73 -25.18 -0.97
C GLY A 101 5.00 -25.07 -2.47
N ALA A 102 5.43 -23.91 -2.97
CA ALA A 102 5.56 -23.66 -4.41
C ALA A 102 6.88 -24.20 -5.00
N GLY A 103 6.82 -24.87 -6.15
CA GLY A 103 8.01 -25.37 -6.87
C GLY A 103 8.98 -24.29 -7.39
N ASN A 104 8.64 -23.00 -7.22
CA ASN A 104 9.50 -21.84 -7.49
C ASN A 104 9.39 -20.79 -6.35
N ALA A 105 9.47 -21.25 -5.10
CA ALA A 105 9.33 -20.45 -3.88
C ALA A 105 10.18 -19.17 -3.90
N GLY A 106 11.43 -19.23 -4.37
CA GLY A 106 12.33 -18.07 -4.40
C GLY A 106 11.85 -16.92 -5.31
N ALA A 107 11.21 -17.21 -6.45
CA ALA A 107 10.66 -16.16 -7.31
C ALA A 107 9.40 -15.53 -6.70
N LEU A 108 8.54 -16.35 -6.09
CA LEU A 108 7.31 -15.91 -5.43
C LEU A 108 7.62 -15.06 -4.19
N ALA A 109 8.59 -15.49 -3.38
CA ALA A 109 9.05 -14.79 -2.20
C ALA A 109 9.60 -13.39 -2.54
N ARG A 110 10.38 -13.26 -3.62
CA ARG A 110 10.87 -11.93 -4.04
C ARG A 110 9.76 -11.02 -4.55
N ALA A 111 8.84 -11.54 -5.35
CA ALA A 111 7.72 -10.75 -5.84
C ALA A 111 6.87 -10.24 -4.66
N ALA A 112 6.52 -11.12 -3.71
CA ALA A 112 5.66 -10.80 -2.58
C ALA A 112 6.35 -9.97 -1.49
N TYR A 113 7.63 -10.24 -1.16
CA TYR A 113 8.30 -9.67 0.01
C TYR A 113 9.48 -8.75 -0.30
N THR A 114 9.98 -8.71 -1.52
CA THR A 114 11.02 -7.73 -1.91
C THR A 114 10.44 -6.58 -2.71
N TYR A 115 9.62 -6.87 -3.71
CA TYR A 115 9.15 -5.83 -4.63
C TYR A 115 7.79 -5.25 -4.26
N ALA A 116 6.81 -6.07 -3.88
CA ALA A 116 5.49 -5.57 -3.56
C ALA A 116 5.42 -4.62 -2.35
N PRO A 117 6.26 -4.73 -1.30
CA PRO A 117 6.25 -3.77 -0.19
C PRO A 117 6.69 -2.35 -0.58
N ILE A 118 7.45 -2.19 -1.66
CA ILE A 118 7.95 -0.88 -2.11
C ILE A 118 6.80 0.06 -2.50
N PRO A 119 5.89 -0.28 -3.44
CA PRO A 119 4.74 0.57 -3.73
C PRO A 119 3.79 0.71 -2.53
N VAL A 120 3.71 -0.29 -1.65
CA VAL A 120 2.91 -0.21 -0.42
C VAL A 120 3.43 0.92 0.49
N VAL A 121 4.72 0.91 0.80
CA VAL A 121 5.36 1.92 1.65
C VAL A 121 5.31 3.29 0.97
N ALA A 122 5.58 3.37 -0.33
CA ALA A 122 5.45 4.61 -1.07
C ALA A 122 4.01 5.16 -0.99
N GLY A 123 3.00 4.29 -1.10
CA GLY A 123 1.59 4.66 -0.94
C GLY A 123 1.28 5.20 0.45
N ILE A 124 1.83 4.59 1.51
CA ILE A 124 1.69 5.08 2.89
C ILE A 124 2.28 6.48 3.03
N VAL A 125 3.52 6.69 2.56
CA VAL A 125 4.20 7.99 2.64
C VAL A 125 3.45 9.08 1.87
N VAL A 126 3.02 8.78 0.63
CA VAL A 126 2.26 9.74 -0.18
C VAL A 126 0.91 10.07 0.46
N THR A 127 0.27 9.10 1.11
CA THR A 127 -0.98 9.33 1.84
C THR A 127 -0.75 10.21 3.05
N ALA A 128 0.31 9.98 3.82
CA ALA A 128 0.68 10.82 4.97
C ALA A 128 0.88 12.29 4.56
N VAL A 129 1.56 12.52 3.43
CA VAL A 129 1.72 13.86 2.86
C VAL A 129 0.35 14.46 2.49
N GLY A 130 -0.54 13.67 1.88
CA GLY A 130 -1.89 14.11 1.56
C GLY A 130 -2.72 14.48 2.80
N ASP A 131 -2.64 13.68 3.86
CA ASP A 131 -3.34 13.91 5.12
C ASP A 131 -2.86 15.20 5.81
N GLU A 132 -1.55 15.45 5.79
CA GLU A 132 -0.98 16.71 6.30
C GLU A 132 -1.49 17.93 5.50
N MET A 133 -1.54 17.83 4.17
CA MET A 133 -2.09 18.90 3.33
C MET A 133 -3.55 19.21 3.68
N VAL A 134 -4.36 18.18 3.94
CA VAL A 134 -5.77 18.31 4.32
C VAL A 134 -5.92 18.91 5.72
N LEU A 135 -5.06 18.55 6.67
CA LEU A 135 -5.07 19.12 8.01
C LEU A 135 -4.78 20.62 8.01
N VAL A 136 -3.82 21.07 7.21
CA VAL A 136 -3.43 22.49 7.14
C VAL A 136 -4.44 23.32 6.33
N HIS A 137 -5.05 22.75 5.28
CA HIS A 137 -5.99 23.46 4.40
C HIS A 137 -7.29 22.67 4.13
N PRO A 138 -8.11 22.37 5.16
CA PRO A 138 -9.23 21.43 5.02
C PRO A 138 -10.36 21.93 4.11
N ALA A 139 -10.56 23.25 4.03
CA ALA A 139 -11.57 23.93 3.21
C ALA A 139 -10.96 24.69 2.02
N GLY A 140 -9.66 24.50 1.75
CA GLY A 140 -8.98 25.13 0.62
C GLY A 140 -9.46 24.59 -0.73
N HIS A 141 -9.02 25.22 -1.81
CA HIS A 141 -9.24 24.68 -3.16
C HIS A 141 -8.21 23.58 -3.46
N ILE A 142 -8.67 22.47 -4.04
CA ILE A 142 -7.79 21.40 -4.52
C ILE A 142 -7.11 21.89 -5.80
N GLY A 143 -5.83 22.23 -5.70
CA GLY A 143 -4.97 22.28 -6.88
C GLY A 143 -4.85 20.86 -7.46
N ALA A 144 -4.77 20.72 -8.79
CA ALA A 144 -4.68 19.42 -9.45
C ALA A 144 -3.59 18.51 -8.84
N ALA A 145 -2.45 19.09 -8.44
CA ALA A 145 -1.37 18.37 -7.76
C ALA A 145 -1.79 17.77 -6.40
N ALA A 146 -2.59 18.49 -5.60
CA ALA A 146 -3.08 17.99 -4.31
C ALA A 146 -4.04 16.80 -4.51
N GLY A 147 -4.92 16.86 -5.52
CA GLY A 147 -5.83 15.76 -5.85
C GLY A 147 -5.07 14.48 -6.23
N TRP A 148 -3.97 14.61 -6.99
CA TRP A 148 -3.09 13.49 -7.31
C TRP A 148 -2.41 12.88 -6.07
N VAL A 149 -2.03 13.69 -5.09
CA VAL A 149 -1.42 13.18 -3.84
C VAL A 149 -2.47 12.46 -2.99
N LEU A 150 -3.63 13.09 -2.74
CA LEU A 150 -4.70 12.55 -1.89
C LEU A 150 -5.25 11.20 -2.38
N LEU A 151 -5.34 11.02 -3.70
CA LEU A 151 -5.84 9.78 -4.29
C LEU A 151 -4.73 8.84 -4.71
N GLY A 152 -3.58 9.38 -5.13
CA GLY A 152 -2.44 8.62 -5.60
C GLY A 152 -1.79 7.78 -4.50
N GLY A 153 -1.72 8.27 -3.27
CA GLY A 153 -1.21 7.50 -2.14
C GLY A 153 -2.04 6.22 -1.87
N PRO A 154 -3.35 6.35 -1.60
CA PRO A 154 -4.25 5.20 -1.42
C PRO A 154 -4.29 4.28 -2.64
N ALA A 155 -4.26 4.83 -3.86
CA ALA A 155 -4.25 4.04 -5.08
C ALA A 155 -2.95 3.24 -5.24
N LEU A 156 -1.80 3.85 -4.96
CA LEU A 156 -0.50 3.20 -5.02
C LEU A 156 -0.40 2.07 -3.97
N PHE A 157 -0.93 2.32 -2.77
CA PHE A 157 -1.05 1.31 -1.72
C PHE A 157 -1.91 0.12 -2.17
N LEU A 158 -3.11 0.37 -2.70
CA LEU A 158 -4.00 -0.69 -3.21
C LEU A 158 -3.40 -1.45 -4.39
N ALA A 159 -2.76 -0.75 -5.32
CA ALA A 159 -2.07 -1.38 -6.45
C ALA A 159 -0.91 -2.25 -5.99
N GLY A 160 -0.06 -1.76 -5.09
CA GLY A 160 1.06 -2.53 -4.53
C GLY A 160 0.59 -3.81 -3.84
N THR A 161 -0.42 -3.69 -2.98
CA THR A 161 -0.99 -4.86 -2.30
C THR A 161 -1.76 -5.78 -3.26
N ALA A 162 -2.37 -5.27 -4.34
CA ALA A 162 -3.02 -6.11 -5.36
C ALA A 162 -2.01 -6.89 -6.21
N VAL A 163 -0.87 -6.27 -6.56
CA VAL A 163 0.25 -6.95 -7.25
C VAL A 163 0.84 -8.04 -6.36
N ALA A 164 1.00 -7.79 -5.06
CA ALA A 164 1.42 -8.81 -4.09
C ALA A 164 0.47 -10.02 -4.13
N ALA A 165 -0.83 -9.74 -4.11
CA ALA A 165 -1.85 -10.78 -4.14
C ALA A 165 -1.85 -11.58 -5.45
N PHE A 166 -1.74 -10.89 -6.59
CA PHE A 166 -1.62 -11.54 -7.89
C PHE A 166 -0.37 -12.43 -7.97
N ALA A 167 0.76 -11.97 -7.41
CA ALA A 167 2.00 -12.75 -7.41
C ALA A 167 1.86 -14.05 -6.61
N VAL A 168 1.13 -14.05 -5.49
CA VAL A 168 0.96 -15.24 -4.62
C VAL A 168 -0.13 -16.18 -5.14
N TRP A 169 -1.30 -15.64 -5.52
CA TRP A 169 -2.49 -16.45 -5.84
C TRP A 169 -2.79 -16.57 -7.34
N GLY A 170 -2.07 -15.84 -8.20
CA GLY A 170 -2.26 -15.88 -9.66
C GLY A 170 -3.56 -15.23 -10.17
N SER A 171 -4.42 -14.72 -9.27
CA SER A 171 -5.66 -14.02 -9.61
C SER A 171 -5.67 -12.60 -9.03
N TRP A 172 -6.32 -11.67 -9.73
CA TRP A 172 -6.45 -10.29 -9.26
C TRP A 172 -7.57 -10.18 -8.23
N PRO A 173 -7.30 -9.65 -7.02
CA PRO A 173 -8.32 -9.50 -5.99
C PRO A 173 -9.37 -8.47 -6.43
N ARG A 174 -10.59 -8.95 -6.72
CA ARG A 174 -11.71 -8.12 -7.21
C ARG A 174 -11.99 -6.91 -6.31
N SER A 175 -11.90 -7.11 -4.99
CA SER A 175 -12.06 -6.04 -3.97
C SER A 175 -11.13 -4.86 -4.25
N ARG A 176 -9.85 -5.11 -4.53
CA ARG A 176 -8.83 -4.07 -4.73
C ARG A 176 -8.94 -3.43 -6.11
N ILE A 177 -9.33 -4.19 -7.14
CA ILE A 177 -9.61 -3.62 -8.47
C ILE A 177 -10.81 -2.68 -8.42
N VAL A 178 -11.89 -3.07 -7.74
CA VAL A 178 -13.06 -2.20 -7.52
C VAL A 178 -12.68 -0.99 -6.68
N GLY A 179 -11.85 -1.15 -5.65
CA GLY A 179 -11.30 -0.03 -4.87
C GLY A 179 -10.50 0.97 -5.72
N LEU A 180 -9.60 0.47 -6.58
CA LEU A 180 -8.84 1.31 -7.52
C LEU A 180 -9.75 2.04 -8.50
N ALA A 181 -10.77 1.36 -9.04
CA ALA A 181 -11.77 1.98 -9.90
C ALA A 181 -12.58 3.07 -9.16
N ALA A 182 -12.92 2.84 -7.90
CA ALA A 182 -13.63 3.82 -7.07
C ALA A 182 -12.76 5.05 -6.78
N LEU A 183 -11.46 4.88 -6.48
CA LEU A 183 -10.51 5.99 -6.35
C LEU A 183 -10.36 6.76 -7.68
N GLY A 184 -10.31 6.05 -8.81
CA GLY A 184 -10.32 6.67 -10.14
C GLY A 184 -11.60 7.47 -10.41
N GLY A 185 -12.75 6.96 -9.98
CA GLY A 185 -14.02 7.70 -10.00
C GLY A 185 -13.96 8.97 -9.16
N LEU A 186 -13.45 8.89 -7.92
CA LEU A 186 -13.25 10.07 -7.07
C LEU A 186 -12.32 11.11 -7.72
N ALA A 187 -11.30 10.67 -8.48
CA ALA A 187 -10.40 11.58 -9.19
C ALA A 187 -11.15 12.45 -10.22
N VAL A 188 -12.12 11.88 -10.94
CA VAL A 188 -12.95 12.62 -11.91
C VAL A 188 -13.78 13.70 -11.22
N PHE A 189 -14.29 13.43 -10.02
CA PHE A 189 -15.07 14.38 -9.23
C PHE A 189 -14.22 15.29 -8.34
N SER A 190 -12.89 15.11 -8.31
CA SER A 190 -11.99 15.88 -7.44
C SER A 190 -12.12 17.41 -7.56
N PRO A 191 -12.38 18.02 -8.73
CA PRO A 191 -12.54 19.48 -8.81
C PRO A 191 -13.82 20.01 -8.13
N LEU A 192 -14.78 19.12 -7.86
CA LEU A 192 -16.07 19.45 -7.24
C LEU A 192 -16.08 19.20 -5.72
N LEU A 193 -15.03 18.56 -5.19
CA LEU A 193 -14.95 18.13 -3.80
C LEU A 193 -13.95 18.98 -3.03
N THR A 194 -14.21 19.19 -1.75
CA THR A 194 -13.21 19.79 -0.84
C THR A 194 -12.11 18.78 -0.52
N PRO A 195 -10.91 19.21 -0.10
CA PRO A 195 -9.83 18.32 0.32
C PRO A 195 -10.29 17.30 1.37
N LEU A 196 -11.08 17.77 2.35
CA LEU A 196 -11.64 16.92 3.39
C LEU A 196 -12.58 15.84 2.84
N LEU A 197 -13.48 16.19 1.91
CA LEU A 197 -14.39 15.20 1.32
C LEU A 197 -13.65 14.19 0.44
N LEU A 198 -12.59 14.63 -0.25
CA LEU A 198 -11.78 13.74 -1.07
C LEU A 198 -11.00 12.75 -0.20
N ALA A 199 -10.41 13.21 0.90
CA ALA A 199 -9.73 12.37 1.89
C ALA A 199 -10.70 11.42 2.59
N ALA A 200 -11.85 11.91 3.04
CA ALA A 200 -12.88 11.06 3.63
C ALA A 200 -13.41 10.00 2.64
N GLY A 201 -13.54 10.38 1.36
CA GLY A 201 -13.91 9.48 0.28
C GLY A 201 -12.86 8.40 0.04
N SER A 202 -11.57 8.76 -0.04
CA SER A 202 -10.50 7.78 -0.25
C SER A 202 -10.34 6.84 0.94
N THR A 203 -10.40 7.35 2.17
CA THR A 203 -10.45 6.54 3.40
C THR A 203 -11.66 5.61 3.40
N GLY A 204 -12.84 6.12 3.02
CA GLY A 204 -14.07 5.34 2.91
C GLY A 204 -13.93 4.19 1.91
N VAL A 205 -13.26 4.41 0.78
CA VAL A 205 -12.94 3.35 -0.20
C VAL A 205 -12.03 2.30 0.43
N LEU A 206 -10.93 2.69 1.09
CA LEU A 206 -10.02 1.73 1.73
C LEU A 206 -10.74 0.89 2.79
N MET A 207 -11.56 1.53 3.62
CA MET A 207 -12.37 0.85 4.65
C MET A 207 -13.39 -0.11 4.02
N ALA A 208 -14.05 0.28 2.93
CA ALA A 208 -14.99 -0.58 2.22
C ALA A 208 -14.30 -1.81 1.61
N VAL A 209 -13.08 -1.64 1.06
CA VAL A 209 -12.28 -2.77 0.56
C VAL A 209 -11.89 -3.70 1.71
N GLY A 210 -11.43 -3.17 2.85
CA GLY A 210 -11.07 -3.97 4.03
C GLY A 210 -12.26 -4.75 4.59
N ALA A 211 -13.43 -4.09 4.68
CA ALA A 211 -14.67 -4.71 5.09
C ALA A 211 -15.12 -5.80 4.11
N TRP A 212 -15.03 -5.55 2.79
CA TRP A 212 -15.33 -6.54 1.77
C TRP A 212 -14.47 -7.79 1.94
N GLU A 213 -13.15 -7.63 2.10
CA GLU A 213 -12.24 -8.77 2.23
C GLU A 213 -12.46 -9.59 3.51
N THR A 214 -12.98 -8.95 4.56
CA THR A 214 -13.29 -9.61 5.84
C THR A 214 -14.65 -10.32 5.81
N LEU A 215 -15.66 -9.72 5.15
CA LEU A 215 -17.03 -10.26 5.08
C LEU A 215 -17.21 -11.29 3.97
N VAL A 216 -16.45 -11.17 2.89
CA VAL A 216 -16.48 -12.08 1.74
C VAL A 216 -15.09 -12.70 1.56
N PRO A 217 -14.74 -13.71 2.39
CA PRO A 217 -13.57 -14.54 2.11
C PRO A 217 -13.71 -15.11 0.69
N SER A 218 -12.77 -14.78 -0.19
CA SER A 218 -12.87 -15.20 -1.59
C SER A 218 -12.77 -16.72 -1.68
N ARG A 219 -13.80 -17.34 -2.28
CA ARG A 219 -13.91 -18.80 -2.46
C ARG A 219 -12.83 -19.44 -3.35
N GLU A 220 -11.96 -18.65 -3.98
CA GLU A 220 -10.80 -19.14 -4.73
C GLU A 220 -9.74 -19.83 -3.83
N GLN A 221 -9.97 -19.91 -2.51
CA GLN A 221 -9.00 -20.33 -1.50
C GLN A 221 -9.31 -21.69 -0.84
N ALA A 222 -10.21 -22.50 -1.42
CA ALA A 222 -10.57 -23.83 -0.89
C ALA A 222 -10.24 -25.00 -1.84
N GLY A 223 -9.43 -24.74 -2.89
CA GLY A 223 -9.03 -25.73 -3.89
C GLY A 223 -7.55 -26.06 -3.80
#